data_AF-A0A9E4GFJ6-F1
#
_entry.id   AF-A0A9E4GFJ6-F1
#
_cell.length_a   1.000
_cell.length_b   1.000
_cell.length_c   1.000
_cell.angle_alpha   90.00
_cell.angle_beta   90.00
_cell.angle_gamma   90.00
#
_symmetry.space_group_name_H-M   'P 1'
#
loop_
_entity.id
_entity.type
_entity.pdbx_description
1 polymer ?
#
loop_
_entity_poly.entity_id
_entity_poly.type
_entity_poly.pdbx_seq_one_letter_code
_entity_poly.pdbx_strand_id
1 'polypeptide(L)'
;MLANPPFNISDWGGERLTEDKRWQYGAPPKGNANFAWVQHIVHHLAPAGTAGFVLANGSMSSNQSGEGHIRKSLIEAGLVDFMVALPGQLFYSTQIPACLWFLARNRKNRQSSGRHGEILFIDARKLGRMVDRTHRELTDADIARIADTYHAWRNFPSSPSQVESPPTPSPLKGEGRGEGVNAYADTPGFCKSASLAEVRKHGYVLTPGRYVGAEAQEADDEPFEHKMQRLVAQLREQQAEGAKLDAAIAENLRHLGFGGGGELKKSN
;
A
#
# COMPACT_ATOMS: atom_id res chain seq x y z
N MET A 1 -10.29 5.23 16.02
CA MET A 1 -11.33 4.93 15.01
C MET A 1 -10.79 3.92 14.03
N LEU A 2 -11.60 2.94 13.63
CA LEU A 2 -11.25 1.96 12.59
C LEU A 2 -12.28 2.03 11.47
N ALA A 3 -11.86 1.93 10.21
CA ALA A 3 -12.78 1.98 9.08
C ALA A 3 -12.27 1.17 7.88
N ASN A 4 -13.21 0.59 7.13
CA ASN A 4 -12.96 -0.01 5.81
C ASN A 4 -13.95 0.62 4.81
N PRO A 5 -13.73 1.88 4.41
CA PRO A 5 -14.62 2.55 3.47
C PRO A 5 -14.56 1.87 2.10
N PRO A 6 -15.65 1.88 1.33
CA PRO A 6 -15.65 1.37 -0.04
C PRO A 6 -14.71 2.18 -0.94
N PHE A 7 -13.95 1.48 -1.78
CA PHE A 7 -12.86 2.06 -2.57
C PHE A 7 -13.36 2.67 -3.88
N ASN A 8 -12.73 3.78 -4.30
CA ASN A 8 -12.88 4.37 -5.63
C ASN A 8 -14.34 4.65 -6.05
N ILE A 9 -15.24 4.92 -5.09
CA ILE A 9 -16.62 5.30 -5.42
C ILE A 9 -16.59 6.61 -6.21
N SER A 10 -17.16 6.61 -7.40
CA SER A 10 -17.34 7.79 -8.23
C SER A 10 -18.63 8.54 -7.91
N ASP A 11 -19.72 7.84 -7.60
CA ASP A 11 -21.01 8.45 -7.27
C ASP A 11 -21.24 8.55 -5.75
N TRP A 12 -20.41 9.35 -5.07
CA TRP A 12 -20.48 9.58 -3.63
C TRP A 12 -21.16 10.91 -3.26
N GLY A 13 -21.75 11.60 -4.24
CA GLY A 13 -22.37 12.92 -4.06
C GLY A 13 -21.39 14.09 -3.99
N GLY A 14 -20.15 13.92 -4.49
CA GLY A 14 -19.10 14.94 -4.44
C GLY A 14 -19.46 16.28 -5.11
N GLU A 15 -20.39 16.28 -6.07
CA GLU A 15 -20.88 17.51 -6.71
C GLU A 15 -21.61 18.46 -5.75
N ARG A 16 -22.29 17.90 -4.75
CA ARG A 16 -23.07 18.66 -3.76
C ARG A 16 -22.23 19.10 -2.57
N LEU A 17 -21.00 18.59 -2.47
CA LEU A 17 -20.14 18.75 -1.30
C LEU A 17 -18.91 19.59 -1.60
N THR A 18 -18.84 20.34 -2.71
CA THR A 18 -17.62 21.06 -3.12
C THR A 18 -17.06 22.02 -2.07
N GLU A 19 -17.93 22.60 -1.23
CA GLU A 19 -17.57 23.57 -0.17
C GLU A 19 -17.73 23.00 1.24
N ASP A 20 -17.76 21.67 1.39
CA ASP A 20 -17.92 21.05 2.70
C ASP A 20 -16.75 21.40 3.63
N LYS A 21 -17.06 21.81 4.86
CA LYS A 21 -16.10 22.17 5.93
C LYS A 21 -15.07 21.08 6.25
N ARG A 22 -15.32 19.84 5.84
CA ARG A 22 -14.40 18.70 5.98
C ARG A 22 -13.18 18.82 5.07
N TRP A 23 -13.24 19.56 3.96
CA TRP A 23 -12.18 19.64 2.94
C TRP A 23 -11.04 20.61 3.28
N GLN A 24 -10.51 20.52 4.50
CA GLN A 24 -9.46 21.40 5.00
C GLN A 24 -8.11 21.24 4.28
N TYR A 25 -7.90 20.11 3.61
CA TYR A 25 -6.64 19.78 2.93
C TYR A 25 -6.78 19.82 1.39
N GLY A 26 -7.92 20.28 0.90
CA GLY A 26 -8.28 20.37 -0.52
C GLY A 26 -9.54 19.56 -0.85
N ALA A 27 -10.31 20.04 -1.82
CA ALA A 27 -11.55 19.38 -2.24
C ALA A 27 -11.25 18.02 -2.91
N PRO A 28 -11.84 16.90 -2.43
CA PRO A 28 -11.69 15.61 -3.08
C PRO A 28 -12.23 15.60 -4.52
N PRO A 29 -11.71 14.73 -5.40
CA PRO A 29 -12.25 14.57 -6.74
C PRO A 29 -13.71 14.12 -6.71
N LYS A 30 -14.56 14.74 -7.52
CA LYS A 30 -15.97 14.33 -7.67
C LYS A 30 -16.08 12.85 -8.05
N GLY A 31 -15.19 12.35 -8.90
CA GLY A 31 -15.18 10.96 -9.36
C GLY A 31 -14.41 9.96 -8.48
N ASN A 32 -13.89 10.35 -7.31
CA ASN A 32 -13.23 9.40 -6.40
C ASN A 32 -13.36 9.81 -4.92
N ALA A 33 -14.07 8.99 -4.15
CA ALA A 33 -14.34 9.22 -2.72
C ALA A 33 -13.14 8.97 -1.78
N ASN A 34 -12.01 8.41 -2.23
CA ASN A 34 -10.94 7.97 -1.33
C ASN A 34 -10.47 9.08 -0.38
N PHE A 35 -10.11 10.26 -0.91
CA PHE A 35 -9.68 11.40 -0.08
C PHE A 35 -10.85 12.13 0.60
N ALA A 36 -12.09 11.89 0.18
CA ALA A 36 -13.28 12.32 0.91
C ALA A 36 -13.39 11.53 2.22
N TRP A 37 -13.17 10.21 2.18
CA TRP A 37 -13.15 9.38 3.39
C TRP A 37 -12.03 9.76 4.35
N VAL A 38 -10.81 9.98 3.84
CA VAL A 38 -9.67 10.39 4.68
C VAL A 38 -9.98 11.68 5.44
N GLN A 39 -10.46 12.70 4.74
CA GLN A 39 -10.76 14.00 5.36
C GLN A 39 -11.99 13.94 6.28
N HIS A 40 -13.00 13.13 5.94
CA HIS A 40 -14.11 12.87 6.84
C HIS A 40 -13.65 12.20 8.14
N ILE A 41 -12.76 11.22 8.04
CA ILE A 41 -12.13 10.57 9.19
C ILE A 41 -11.37 11.59 10.04
N VAL A 42 -10.52 12.42 9.41
CA VAL A 42 -9.77 13.47 10.10
C VAL A 42 -10.69 14.44 10.82
N HIS A 43 -11.81 14.84 10.21
CA HIS A 43 -12.76 15.77 10.80
C HIS A 43 -13.35 15.27 12.12
N HIS A 44 -13.68 13.97 12.20
CA HIS A 44 -14.30 13.35 13.37
C HIS A 44 -13.30 12.84 14.42
N LEU A 45 -12.00 12.90 14.15
CA LEU A 45 -11.00 12.55 15.16
C LEU A 45 -10.95 13.58 16.28
N ALA A 46 -11.01 13.10 17.52
CA ALA A 46 -10.69 13.90 18.70
C ALA A 46 -9.27 14.49 18.60
N PRO A 47 -8.96 15.59 19.32
CA PRO A 47 -7.64 16.24 19.24
C PRO A 47 -6.44 15.29 19.49
N ALA A 48 -6.58 14.32 20.40
CA ALA A 48 -5.57 13.28 20.65
C ALA A 48 -5.91 11.92 20.02
N GLY A 49 -6.88 11.89 19.10
CA GLY A 49 -7.39 10.68 18.49
C GLY A 49 -6.45 10.08 17.42
N THR A 50 -6.59 8.77 17.23
CA THR A 50 -5.96 8.02 16.15
C THR A 50 -7.00 7.32 15.28
N ALA A 51 -6.68 7.15 14.00
CA ALA A 51 -7.46 6.33 13.08
C ALA A 51 -6.56 5.31 12.37
N GLY A 52 -7.09 4.12 12.12
CA GLY A 52 -6.53 3.15 11.18
C GLY A 52 -7.61 2.78 10.17
N PHE A 53 -7.32 2.84 8.88
CA PHE A 53 -8.33 2.51 7.87
C PHE A 53 -7.73 1.95 6.60
N VAL A 54 -8.55 1.20 5.88
CA VAL A 54 -8.19 0.54 4.62
C VAL A 54 -8.51 1.46 3.45
N LEU A 55 -7.61 1.55 2.46
CA LEU A 55 -7.86 2.19 1.18
C LEU A 55 -7.20 1.43 0.02
N ALA A 56 -7.64 1.70 -1.20
CA ALA A 56 -6.95 1.25 -2.40
C ALA A 56 -5.52 1.81 -2.48
N ASN A 57 -4.59 1.01 -3.02
CA ASN A 57 -3.17 1.38 -3.14
C ASN A 57 -2.93 2.69 -3.91
N GLY A 58 -3.81 3.03 -4.87
CA GLY A 58 -3.73 4.30 -5.60
C GLY A 58 -3.70 5.54 -4.70
N SER A 59 -4.31 5.47 -3.50
CA SER A 59 -4.29 6.57 -2.53
C SER A 59 -2.87 7.00 -2.12
N MET A 60 -1.91 6.07 -2.13
CA MET A 60 -0.53 6.33 -1.72
C MET A 60 0.28 7.15 -2.74
N SER A 61 -0.10 7.15 -4.01
CA SER A 61 0.75 7.69 -5.08
C SER A 61 0.03 8.49 -6.16
N SER A 62 -1.30 8.38 -6.28
CA SER A 62 -2.07 9.06 -7.31
C SER A 62 -1.88 10.57 -7.24
N ASN A 63 -1.66 11.19 -8.41
CA ASN A 63 -1.65 12.63 -8.62
C ASN A 63 -2.85 13.10 -9.47
N GLN A 64 -3.77 12.20 -9.80
CA GLN A 64 -4.93 12.53 -10.60
C GLN A 64 -5.85 13.46 -9.83
N SER A 65 -6.46 14.41 -10.54
CA SER A 65 -7.53 15.27 -10.04
C SER A 65 -7.25 15.95 -8.68
N GLY A 66 -5.99 16.32 -8.42
CA GLY A 66 -5.58 17.03 -7.20
C GLY A 66 -5.32 16.15 -5.97
N GLU A 67 -5.46 14.82 -6.05
CA GLU A 67 -5.24 13.91 -4.93
C GLU A 67 -3.83 14.03 -4.32
N GLY A 68 -2.82 14.26 -5.16
CA GLY A 68 -1.45 14.49 -4.70
C GLY A 68 -1.31 15.73 -3.81
N HIS A 69 -2.09 16.79 -4.08
CA HIS A 69 -2.11 17.99 -3.23
C HIS A 69 -2.73 17.69 -1.86
N ILE A 70 -3.86 16.98 -1.82
CA ILE A 70 -4.52 16.60 -0.56
C ILE A 70 -3.59 15.74 0.29
N ARG A 71 -2.96 14.72 -0.32
CA ARG A 71 -1.98 13.87 0.36
C ARG A 71 -0.80 14.67 0.91
N LYS A 72 -0.22 15.56 0.10
CA LYS A 72 0.84 16.48 0.54
C LYS A 72 0.39 17.29 1.76
N SER A 73 -0.79 17.91 1.71
CA SER A 73 -1.33 18.73 2.80
C SER A 73 -1.55 17.93 4.09
N LEU A 74 -2.02 16.68 4.00
CA LEU A 74 -2.17 15.78 5.14
C LEU A 74 -0.82 15.38 5.78
N ILE A 75 0.21 15.14 4.95
CA ILE A 75 1.57 14.81 5.39
C ILE A 75 2.21 16.01 6.08
N GLU A 76 2.14 17.18 5.46
CA GLU A 76 2.72 18.43 5.99
C GLU A 76 2.03 18.89 7.28
N ALA A 77 0.73 18.58 7.44
CA ALA A 77 0.02 18.77 8.70
C ALA A 77 0.44 17.78 9.81
N GLY A 78 1.34 16.83 9.51
CA GLY A 78 1.81 15.84 10.47
C GLY A 78 0.72 14.86 10.91
N LEU A 79 -0.26 14.56 10.04
CA LEU A 79 -1.37 13.67 10.37
C LEU A 79 -1.10 12.20 10.05
N VAL A 80 -0.33 11.90 9.00
CA VAL A 80 -0.03 10.52 8.54
C VAL A 80 1.08 9.87 9.36
N ASP A 81 0.75 8.89 10.20
CA ASP A 81 1.62 8.31 11.24
C ASP A 81 2.43 7.13 10.71
N PHE A 82 1.75 6.14 10.12
CA PHE A 82 2.40 5.03 9.46
C PHE A 82 1.55 4.45 8.34
N MET A 83 2.23 3.78 7.41
CA MET A 83 1.66 3.25 6.18
C MET A 83 2.02 1.77 6.06
N VAL A 84 1.03 0.95 5.70
CA VAL A 84 1.24 -0.48 5.43
C VAL A 84 0.74 -0.81 4.03
N ALA A 85 1.60 -1.35 3.17
CA ALA A 85 1.17 -1.95 1.92
C ALA A 85 0.85 -3.42 2.17
N LEU A 86 -0.40 -3.81 1.98
CA LEU A 86 -0.84 -5.18 2.22
C LEU A 86 -0.60 -6.06 0.99
N PRO A 87 -0.53 -7.39 1.18
CA PRO A 87 -0.61 -8.34 0.08
C PRO A 87 -1.84 -8.14 -0.81
N GLY A 88 -1.74 -8.58 -2.06
CA GLY A 88 -2.92 -8.80 -2.90
C GLY A 88 -3.73 -9.99 -2.38
N GLN A 89 -4.91 -10.22 -2.97
CA GLN A 89 -5.73 -11.42 -2.72
C GLN A 89 -6.24 -11.58 -1.28
N LEU A 90 -6.24 -10.52 -0.47
CA LEU A 90 -6.81 -10.56 0.89
C LEU A 90 -8.34 -10.43 0.93
N PHE A 91 -8.96 -9.93 -0.15
CA PHE A 91 -10.41 -9.73 -0.21
C PHE A 91 -11.07 -10.80 -1.07
N TYR A 92 -12.17 -11.36 -0.58
CA TYR A 92 -12.96 -12.35 -1.31
C TYR A 92 -13.61 -11.79 -2.60
N SER A 93 -13.88 -10.49 -2.63
CA SER A 93 -14.55 -9.83 -3.76
C SER A 93 -13.60 -9.24 -4.79
N THR A 94 -12.30 -9.09 -4.48
CA THR A 94 -11.33 -8.51 -5.40
C THR A 94 -9.90 -8.92 -5.07
N GLN A 95 -9.10 -9.14 -6.10
CA GLN A 95 -7.66 -9.40 -5.95
C GLN A 95 -6.83 -8.13 -5.76
N ILE A 96 -7.46 -6.95 -5.88
CA ILE A 96 -6.77 -5.66 -5.78
C ILE A 96 -6.13 -5.52 -4.39
N PRO A 97 -4.80 -5.30 -4.31
CA PRO A 97 -4.15 -5.04 -3.03
C PRO A 97 -4.59 -3.70 -2.45
N ALA A 98 -4.70 -3.67 -1.14
CA ALA A 98 -5.02 -2.47 -0.37
C ALA A 98 -3.84 -2.01 0.48
N CYS A 99 -3.99 -0.83 1.06
CA CYS A 99 -3.07 -0.28 2.02
C CYS A 99 -3.82 0.11 3.29
N LEU A 100 -3.09 0.12 4.40
CA LEU A 100 -3.56 0.69 5.65
C LEU A 100 -2.93 2.06 5.84
N TRP A 101 -3.79 3.03 6.10
CA TRP A 101 -3.41 4.36 6.55
C TRP A 101 -3.66 4.47 8.04
N PHE A 102 -2.69 5.04 8.75
CA PHE A 102 -2.85 5.38 10.14
C PHE A 102 -2.62 6.86 10.36
N LEU A 103 -3.58 7.50 11.04
CA LEU A 103 -3.56 8.93 11.33
C LEU A 103 -3.49 9.18 12.83
N ALA A 104 -2.82 10.27 13.21
CA ALA A 104 -2.76 10.75 14.58
C ALA A 104 -2.79 12.29 14.61
N ARG A 105 -3.82 12.89 15.24
CA ARG A 105 -3.95 14.36 15.34
C ARG A 105 -2.96 15.00 16.31
N ASN A 106 -2.55 14.30 17.36
CA ASN A 106 -1.57 14.80 18.31
C ASN A 106 -0.35 13.89 18.37
N ARG A 107 0.67 14.24 17.58
CA ARG A 107 2.01 13.69 17.68
C ARG A 107 2.92 14.44 18.65
N LYS A 108 2.50 15.60 19.16
CA LYS A 108 3.32 16.45 20.05
C LYS A 108 3.30 15.93 21.49
N ASN A 109 2.18 15.40 21.97
CA ASN A 109 2.13 14.67 23.26
C ASN A 109 2.84 13.31 23.23
N ARG A 110 3.45 12.93 22.09
CA ARG A 110 4.29 11.74 21.96
C ARG A 110 5.77 12.05 22.16
N GLN A 111 6.07 13.14 22.88
CA GLN A 111 7.42 13.63 23.22
C GLN A 111 8.36 12.54 23.73
N SER A 112 7.85 11.49 24.40
CA SER A 112 8.65 10.36 24.88
C SER A 112 9.30 9.50 23.77
N SER A 113 8.87 9.63 22.51
CA SER A 113 9.38 8.83 21.40
C SER A 113 10.35 9.57 20.48
N GLY A 114 10.49 10.89 20.56
CA GLY A 114 11.41 11.65 19.69
C GLY A 114 11.14 11.59 18.17
N ARG A 115 10.16 10.81 17.68
CA ARG A 115 9.88 10.60 16.24
C ARG A 115 8.92 11.63 15.64
N HIS A 116 8.97 12.87 16.14
CA HIS A 116 8.17 13.94 15.58
C HIS A 116 8.68 14.27 14.17
N GLY A 117 7.82 14.19 13.16
CA GLY A 117 8.22 14.42 11.77
C GLY A 117 8.80 13.19 11.05
N GLU A 118 8.54 12.00 11.56
CA GLU A 118 8.79 10.75 10.85
C GLU A 118 7.47 10.03 10.50
N ILE A 119 7.55 9.21 9.45
CA ILE A 119 6.48 8.30 9.03
C ILE A 119 7.09 6.89 8.93
N LEU A 120 6.47 5.92 9.59
CA LEU A 120 6.86 4.52 9.44
C LEU A 120 6.22 3.92 8.18
N PHE A 121 7.04 3.27 7.37
CA PHE A 121 6.62 2.51 6.20
C PHE A 121 6.83 1.02 6.44
N ILE A 122 5.80 0.22 6.24
CA ILE A 122 5.85 -1.25 6.30
C ILE A 122 5.39 -1.84 4.97
N ASP A 123 6.25 -2.61 4.34
CA ASP A 123 5.94 -3.37 3.14
C ASP A 123 5.59 -4.81 3.50
N ALA A 124 4.29 -5.05 3.69
CA ALA A 124 3.77 -6.38 4.02
C ALA A 124 3.39 -7.17 2.76
N ARG A 125 3.65 -6.69 1.55
CA ARG A 125 3.13 -7.29 0.29
C ARG A 125 3.54 -8.75 0.09
N LYS A 126 4.68 -9.16 0.65
CA LYS A 126 5.19 -10.55 0.58
C LYS A 126 4.66 -11.46 1.69
N LEU A 127 3.97 -10.93 2.69
CA LEU A 127 3.47 -11.69 3.84
C LEU A 127 2.21 -12.50 3.49
N GLY A 128 1.80 -13.34 4.42
CA GLY A 128 0.61 -14.16 4.30
C GLY A 128 0.82 -15.47 3.54
N ARG A 129 -0.15 -16.36 3.69
CA ARG A 129 -0.19 -17.69 3.09
C ARG A 129 -1.37 -17.79 2.14
N MET A 130 -1.15 -18.40 0.97
CA MET A 130 -2.25 -18.78 0.09
C MET A 130 -3.09 -19.85 0.78
N VAL A 131 -4.37 -19.57 0.99
CA VAL A 131 -5.33 -20.55 1.52
C VAL A 131 -6.02 -21.33 0.42
N ASP A 132 -6.14 -20.72 -0.76
CA ASP A 132 -6.51 -21.37 -2.01
C ASP A 132 -5.74 -20.73 -3.19
N ARG A 133 -6.15 -20.99 -4.44
CA ARG A 133 -5.47 -20.44 -5.64
C ARG A 133 -5.62 -18.92 -5.81
N THR A 134 -6.59 -18.32 -5.15
CA THR A 134 -7.07 -16.95 -5.38
C THR A 134 -7.10 -16.08 -4.13
N HIS A 135 -7.02 -16.67 -2.93
CA HIS A 135 -7.10 -15.98 -1.66
C HIS A 135 -5.86 -16.22 -0.80
N ARG A 136 -5.45 -15.14 -0.15
CA ARG A 136 -4.34 -15.08 0.79
C ARG A 136 -4.87 -14.64 2.14
N GLU A 137 -4.31 -15.22 3.19
CA GLU A 137 -4.56 -14.79 4.56
C GLU A 137 -3.26 -14.38 5.24
N LEU A 138 -3.32 -13.30 6.03
CA LEU A 138 -2.24 -12.98 6.95
C LEU A 138 -2.34 -13.93 8.14
N THR A 139 -1.23 -14.58 8.48
CA THR A 139 -1.15 -15.42 9.67
C THR A 139 -1.06 -14.56 10.93
N ASP A 140 -1.35 -15.14 12.10
CA ASP A 140 -1.16 -14.45 13.38
C ASP A 140 0.29 -13.98 13.56
N ALA A 141 1.26 -14.72 13.03
CA ALA A 141 2.66 -14.33 13.04
C ALA A 141 2.92 -13.10 12.14
N ASP A 142 2.28 -13.01 10.97
CA ASP A 142 2.37 -11.84 10.09
C ASP A 142 1.79 -10.59 10.76
N ILE A 143 0.60 -10.72 11.37
CA ILE A 143 -0.09 -9.64 12.08
C ILE A 143 0.75 -9.19 13.28
N ALA A 144 1.25 -10.14 14.09
CA ALA A 144 2.14 -9.87 15.20
C ALA A 144 3.40 -9.13 14.74
N ARG A 145 4.06 -9.59 13.67
CA ARG A 145 5.25 -8.93 13.13
C ARG A 145 4.99 -7.46 12.77
N ILE A 146 3.86 -7.16 12.11
CA ILE A 146 3.49 -5.78 11.75
C ILE A 146 3.22 -4.95 13.02
N ALA A 147 2.42 -5.48 13.95
CA ALA A 147 2.04 -4.79 15.18
C ALA A 147 3.26 -4.52 16.09
N ASP A 148 4.08 -5.55 16.31
CA ASP A 148 5.29 -5.48 17.13
C ASP A 148 6.30 -4.48 16.54
N THR A 149 6.43 -4.41 15.21
CA THR A 149 7.25 -3.38 14.52
C THR A 149 6.74 -1.97 14.81
N TYR A 150 5.43 -1.74 14.74
CA TYR A 150 4.85 -0.44 15.08
C TYR A 150 5.04 -0.10 16.56
N HIS A 151 4.84 -1.05 17.47
CA HIS A 151 5.00 -0.83 18.90
C HIS A 151 6.46 -0.53 19.27
N ALA A 152 7.42 -1.25 18.68
CA ALA A 152 8.84 -0.95 18.81
C ALA A 152 9.16 0.46 18.26
N TRP A 153 8.71 0.77 17.04
CA TRP A 153 8.93 2.09 16.42
C TRP A 153 8.37 3.21 17.30
N ARG A 154 7.15 3.04 17.81
CA ARG A 154 6.47 4.03 18.62
C ARG A 154 7.14 4.26 19.97
N ASN A 155 7.64 3.20 20.62
CA ASN A 155 8.09 3.26 22.00
C ASN A 155 9.60 3.51 22.14
N PHE A 156 10.39 3.36 21.07
CA PHE A 156 11.84 3.60 21.10
C PHE A 156 12.23 4.92 20.42
N PRO A 157 12.96 5.80 21.12
CA PRO A 157 13.40 7.06 20.54
C PRO A 157 14.42 6.87 19.43
N SER A 158 14.40 7.79 18.45
CA SER A 158 15.34 7.84 17.33
C SER A 158 16.77 8.22 17.74
N SER A 159 16.99 8.71 18.97
CA SER A 159 18.31 8.98 19.54
C SER A 159 18.39 8.59 21.02
N PRO A 160 19.46 7.91 21.48
CA PRO A 160 19.69 7.59 22.90
C PRO A 160 19.88 8.82 23.81
N SER A 161 20.13 10.00 23.26
CA SER A 161 20.45 11.23 24.01
C SER A 161 19.24 12.01 24.56
N GLN A 162 18.01 11.51 24.38
CA GLN A 162 16.76 12.20 24.74
C GLN A 162 15.91 11.42 25.77
N VAL A 163 16.51 10.48 26.51
CA VAL A 163 15.79 9.71 27.55
C VAL A 163 15.66 10.53 28.83
N GLU A 164 14.72 11.48 28.86
CA GLU A 164 14.15 11.94 30.13
C GLU A 164 13.09 10.93 30.57
N SER A 165 13.56 9.95 31.36
CA SER A 165 12.77 8.92 32.05
C SER A 165 12.19 7.79 31.17
N PRO A 166 12.21 6.53 31.65
CA PRO A 166 11.66 5.39 30.93
C PRO A 166 10.14 5.54 30.73
N PRO A 167 9.58 5.12 29.57
CA PRO A 167 8.15 5.24 29.32
C PRO A 167 7.35 4.35 30.27
N THR A 168 6.30 4.91 30.87
CA THR A 168 5.29 4.16 31.61
C THR A 168 4.54 3.24 30.62
N PRO A 169 4.48 1.92 30.84
CA PRO A 169 3.75 1.03 29.95
C PRO A 169 2.27 1.40 29.89
N SER A 170 1.73 1.49 28.68
CA SER A 170 0.33 1.79 28.43
C SER A 170 -0.55 0.59 28.81
N PRO A 171 -1.71 0.78 29.47
CA PRO A 171 -2.56 -0.30 29.95
C PRO A 171 -3.47 -0.80 28.83
N LEU A 172 -2.91 -1.49 27.83
CA LEU A 172 -3.67 -2.44 27.05
C LEU A 172 -3.33 -3.84 27.58
N LYS A 173 -4.05 -4.23 28.64
CA LYS A 173 -4.06 -5.61 29.15
C LYS A 173 -4.75 -6.50 28.10
N GLY A 174 -3.96 -7.01 27.16
CA GLY A 174 -4.22 -8.29 26.53
C GLY A 174 -3.36 -9.32 27.26
N GLU A 175 -4.00 -10.32 27.84
CA GLU A 175 -3.33 -11.36 28.61
C GLU A 175 -2.34 -12.14 27.74
N GLY A 176 -1.10 -12.26 28.22
CA GLY A 176 -0.08 -13.15 27.66
C GLY A 176 0.79 -12.56 26.55
N ARG A 177 1.85 -11.81 26.89
CA ARG A 177 3.10 -11.79 26.12
C ARG A 177 4.25 -11.26 26.96
N GLY A 178 5.28 -12.08 27.11
CA GLY A 178 6.45 -11.85 27.95
C GLY A 178 7.38 -10.75 27.46
N GLU A 179 8.10 -10.21 28.44
CA GLU A 179 9.53 -9.83 28.44
C GLU A 179 10.19 -9.51 27.08
N GLY A 180 10.62 -8.23 26.97
CA GLY A 180 11.59 -7.78 25.96
C GLY A 180 10.97 -6.98 24.82
N VAL A 181 10.63 -5.71 25.05
CA VAL A 181 10.39 -4.79 23.92
C VAL A 181 11.75 -4.58 23.26
N ASN A 182 11.95 -5.18 22.08
CA ASN A 182 13.20 -5.07 21.35
C ASN A 182 13.30 -3.68 20.70
N ALA A 183 14.49 -3.10 20.68
CA ALA A 183 14.71 -1.80 20.06
C ALA A 183 14.32 -1.83 18.57
N TYR A 184 13.69 -0.76 18.08
CA TYR A 184 13.34 -0.64 16.68
C TYR A 184 14.58 -0.49 15.79
N ALA A 185 14.61 -1.20 14.67
CA ALA A 185 15.58 -1.02 13.59
C ALA A 185 14.88 -1.12 12.22
N ASP A 186 15.36 -0.34 11.25
CA ASP A 186 14.92 -0.46 9.86
C ASP A 186 15.36 -1.82 9.29
N THR A 187 14.47 -2.47 8.54
CA THR A 187 14.72 -3.78 7.93
C THR A 187 14.54 -3.67 6.42
N PRO A 188 15.61 -3.84 5.61
CA PRO A 188 15.51 -3.80 4.15
C PRO A 188 14.40 -4.70 3.62
N GLY A 189 13.59 -4.17 2.71
CA GLY A 189 12.43 -4.83 2.11
C GLY A 189 11.23 -5.03 3.02
N PHE A 190 11.29 -4.64 4.30
CA PHE A 190 10.17 -4.81 5.24
C PHE A 190 9.72 -3.52 5.92
N CYS A 191 10.61 -2.78 6.61
CA CYS A 191 10.20 -1.57 7.32
C CYS A 191 11.28 -0.47 7.32
N LYS A 192 10.83 0.79 7.31
CA LYS A 192 11.71 1.96 7.42
C LYS A 192 10.99 3.15 8.07
N SER A 193 11.68 3.85 8.99
CA SER A 193 11.28 5.17 9.45
C SER A 193 11.86 6.23 8.52
N ALA A 194 11.01 6.98 7.82
CA ALA A 194 11.48 8.05 6.94
C ALA A 194 11.10 9.43 7.49
N SER A 195 12.04 10.36 7.42
CA SER A 195 11.80 11.75 7.78
C SER A 195 10.87 12.43 6.78
N LEU A 196 10.16 13.49 7.21
CA LEU A 196 9.39 14.33 6.30
C LEU A 196 10.25 14.88 5.14
N ALA A 197 11.52 15.18 5.38
CA ALA A 197 12.43 15.63 4.32
C ALA A 197 12.64 14.57 3.23
N GLU A 198 12.74 13.29 3.62
CA GLU A 198 12.82 12.17 2.68
C GLU A 198 11.50 11.99 1.91
N VAL A 199 10.36 12.07 2.60
CA VAL A 199 9.03 12.00 1.96
C VAL A 199 8.83 13.13 0.93
N ARG A 200 9.32 14.34 1.24
CA ARG A 200 9.34 15.48 0.30
C ARG A 200 10.17 15.20 -0.94
N LYS A 201 11.38 14.61 -0.79
CA LYS A 201 12.24 14.20 -1.92
C LYS A 201 11.56 13.17 -2.82
N HIS A 202 10.73 12.31 -2.24
CA HIS A 202 9.91 11.35 -2.99
C HIS A 202 8.58 11.92 -3.50
N GLY A 203 8.38 13.24 -3.47
CA GLY A 203 7.18 13.87 -4.01
C GLY A 203 5.90 13.44 -3.31
N TYR A 204 5.96 13.20 -1.99
CA TYR A 204 4.80 12.83 -1.17
C TYR A 204 4.13 11.51 -1.56
N VAL A 205 4.85 10.62 -2.25
CA VAL A 205 4.40 9.25 -2.50
C VAL A 205 4.60 8.43 -1.23
N LEU A 206 3.55 7.78 -0.75
CA LEU A 206 3.53 7.03 0.51
C LEU A 206 3.68 5.52 0.34
N THR A 207 4.05 5.04 -0.85
CA THR A 207 4.22 3.61 -1.12
C THR A 207 5.43 3.07 -0.36
N PRO A 208 5.27 2.13 0.61
CA PRO A 208 6.35 1.63 1.45
C PRO A 208 7.56 1.09 0.68
N GLY A 209 7.33 0.38 -0.43
CA GLY A 209 8.40 -0.14 -1.30
C GLY A 209 9.40 0.91 -1.81
N ARG A 210 9.06 2.21 -1.78
CA ARG A 210 9.97 3.29 -2.16
C ARG A 210 10.98 3.64 -1.06
N TYR A 211 10.69 3.25 0.17
CA TYR A 211 11.46 3.61 1.37
C TYR A 211 12.25 2.42 1.89
N VAL A 212 11.63 1.24 1.97
CA VAL A 212 12.22 0.05 2.63
C VAL A 212 13.39 -0.57 1.86
N GLY A 213 13.63 -0.17 0.60
CA GLY A 213 14.66 -0.77 -0.25
C GLY A 213 14.33 -2.22 -0.64
N ALA A 214 15.29 -2.90 -1.26
CA ALA A 214 15.18 -4.34 -1.53
C ALA A 214 15.84 -5.12 -0.38
N GLU A 215 15.28 -6.28 -0.03
CA GLU A 215 16.06 -7.31 0.66
C GLU A 215 17.29 -7.63 -0.21
N ALA A 216 18.44 -7.85 0.43
CA ALA A 216 19.59 -8.41 -0.27
C ALA A 216 19.15 -9.75 -0.86
N GLN A 217 18.97 -9.77 -2.18
CA GLN A 217 18.77 -11.01 -2.90
C GLN A 217 20.12 -11.71 -2.85
N GLU A 218 20.16 -13.01 -2.48
CA GLU A 218 21.34 -13.83 -2.77
C GLU A 218 21.69 -13.55 -4.23
N ALA A 219 22.95 -13.16 -4.47
CA ALA A 219 23.38 -12.78 -5.79
C ALA A 219 22.99 -13.93 -6.73
N ASP A 220 22.18 -13.62 -7.73
CA ASP A 220 22.00 -14.52 -8.84
C ASP A 220 23.38 -14.64 -9.47
N ASP A 221 24.07 -15.75 -9.21
CA ASP A 221 25.42 -16.01 -9.73
C ASP A 221 25.41 -16.06 -11.27
N GLU A 222 24.23 -16.03 -11.91
CA GLU A 222 24.06 -15.87 -13.35
C GLU A 222 24.38 -14.42 -13.79
N PRO A 223 25.46 -14.20 -14.57
CA PRO A 223 25.72 -12.89 -15.17
C PRO A 223 24.56 -12.44 -16.04
N PHE A 224 24.26 -11.13 -16.03
CA PHE A 224 23.14 -10.54 -16.78
C PHE A 224 23.07 -10.99 -18.24
N GLU A 225 24.22 -11.09 -18.91
CA GLU A 225 24.33 -11.57 -20.29
C GLU A 225 23.79 -12.99 -20.48
N HIS A 226 24.13 -13.92 -19.58
CA HIS A 226 23.66 -15.30 -19.65
C HIS A 226 22.14 -15.38 -19.41
N LYS A 227 21.66 -14.60 -18.44
CA LYS A 227 20.23 -14.48 -18.14
C LYS A 227 19.44 -13.93 -19.33
N MET A 228 19.95 -12.88 -19.99
CA MET A 228 19.34 -12.29 -21.17
C MET A 228 19.31 -13.29 -22.33
N GLN A 229 20.42 -14.00 -22.59
CA GLN A 229 20.47 -15.03 -23.63
C GLN A 229 19.44 -16.14 -23.39
N ARG A 230 19.34 -16.64 -22.15
CA ARG A 230 18.36 -17.65 -21.77
C ARG A 230 16.92 -17.16 -21.92
N LEU A 231 16.61 -15.95 -21.44
CA LEU A 231 15.27 -15.38 -21.55
C LEU A 231 14.87 -15.10 -23.00
N VAL A 232 15.79 -14.66 -23.85
CA VAL A 232 15.55 -14.47 -25.30
C VAL A 232 15.34 -15.82 -25.99
N ALA A 233 16.08 -16.86 -25.61
CA ALA A 233 15.86 -18.21 -26.13
C ALA A 233 14.46 -18.74 -25.76
N GLN A 234 14.07 -18.60 -24.49
CA GLN A 234 12.73 -18.97 -24.02
C GLN A 234 11.62 -18.18 -24.72
N LEU A 235 11.82 -16.87 -24.94
CA LEU A 235 10.87 -16.04 -25.67
C LEU A 235 10.68 -16.53 -27.11
N ARG A 236 11.77 -16.89 -27.80
CA ARG A 236 11.71 -17.41 -29.17
C ARG A 236 10.99 -18.76 -29.24
N GLU A 237 11.23 -19.63 -28.28
CA GLU A 237 10.53 -20.91 -28.16
C GLU A 237 9.02 -20.70 -27.97
N GLN A 238 8.62 -19.83 -27.04
CA GLN A 238 7.22 -19.48 -26.82
C GLN A 238 6.56 -18.83 -28.03
N GLN A 239 7.29 -17.98 -28.77
CA GLN A 239 6.80 -17.39 -30.03
C GLN A 239 6.57 -18.46 -31.12
N ALA A 240 7.48 -19.43 -31.23
CA ALA A 240 7.33 -20.53 -32.19
C ALA A 240 6.14 -21.45 -31.82
N GLU A 241 5.96 -21.72 -30.53
CA GLU A 241 4.81 -22.48 -30.04
C GLU A 241 3.49 -21.74 -30.28
N GLY A 242 3.45 -20.42 -30.01
CA GLY A 242 2.32 -19.56 -30.33
C GLY A 242 1.95 -19.60 -31.81
N ALA A 243 2.92 -19.44 -32.71
CA ALA A 243 2.69 -19.51 -34.16
C ALA A 243 2.14 -20.88 -34.61
N LYS A 244 2.59 -21.97 -33.99
CA LYS A 244 2.07 -23.31 -34.26
C LYS A 244 0.62 -23.46 -33.82
N LEU A 245 0.29 -22.96 -32.62
CA LEU A 245 -1.07 -22.98 -32.09
C LEU A 245 -2.01 -22.11 -32.94
N ASP A 246 -1.56 -20.93 -33.36
CA ASP A 246 -2.31 -20.04 -34.25
C ASP A 246 -2.60 -20.70 -35.60
N ALA A 247 -1.61 -21.41 -36.18
CA ALA A 247 -1.80 -22.16 -37.41
C ALA A 247 -2.84 -23.29 -37.25
N ALA A 248 -2.79 -24.04 -36.13
CA ALA A 248 -3.76 -25.08 -35.82
C ALA A 248 -5.18 -24.52 -35.60
N ILE A 249 -5.30 -23.35 -34.95
CA ILE A 249 -6.58 -22.65 -34.79
C ILE A 249 -7.13 -22.24 -36.15
N ALA A 250 -6.31 -21.67 -37.02
CA ALA A 250 -6.73 -21.27 -38.37
C ALA A 250 -7.20 -22.46 -39.22
N GLU A 251 -6.52 -23.60 -39.12
CA GLU A 251 -6.90 -24.84 -39.80
C GLU A 251 -8.24 -25.38 -39.27
N ASN A 252 -8.41 -25.43 -37.94
CA ASN A 252 -9.67 -25.84 -37.31
C ASN A 252 -10.84 -24.92 -37.67
N LEU A 253 -10.63 -23.61 -37.71
CA LEU A 253 -11.65 -22.64 -38.11
C LEU A 253 -12.07 -22.80 -39.58
N ARG A 254 -11.13 -23.18 -40.46
CA ARG A 254 -11.44 -23.55 -41.85
C ARG A 254 -12.30 -24.81 -41.93
N HIS A 255 -11.96 -25.85 -41.16
CA HIS A 255 -12.76 -27.08 -41.08
C HIS A 255 -14.18 -26.84 -40.56
N LEU A 256 -14.36 -25.86 -39.68
CA LEU A 256 -15.66 -25.48 -39.12
C LEU A 256 -16.46 -24.49 -40.01
N GLY A 257 -15.95 -24.13 -41.20
CA GLY A 257 -16.64 -23.27 -42.17
C GLY A 257 -16.49 -21.76 -41.92
N PHE A 258 -15.62 -21.34 -41.00
CA PHE A 258 -15.38 -19.92 -40.65
C PHE A 258 -14.10 -19.35 -41.28
N GLY A 259 -13.49 -20.04 -42.25
CA GLY A 259 -12.22 -19.67 -42.86
C GLY A 259 -12.24 -18.60 -43.95
N GLY A 260 -13.41 -18.01 -44.25
CA GLY A 260 -13.58 -17.04 -45.34
C GLY A 260 -13.59 -15.59 -44.86
N GLY A 261 -12.61 -14.80 -45.28
CA GLY A 261 -12.72 -13.35 -45.25
C GLY A 261 -13.98 -12.92 -45.99
N GLY A 262 -14.83 -12.16 -45.32
CA GLY A 262 -16.14 -11.77 -45.84
C GLY A 262 -16.03 -10.89 -47.08
N GLU A 263 -16.38 -11.43 -48.24
CA GLU A 263 -17.05 -10.66 -49.29
C GLU A 263 -18.56 -10.79 -49.08
N LEU A 264 -19.19 -9.71 -48.60
CA LEU A 264 -20.63 -9.55 -48.69
C LEU A 264 -21.02 -9.40 -50.17
N LYS A 265 -21.40 -10.51 -50.80
CA LYS A 265 -22.32 -10.48 -51.94
C LYS A 265 -23.73 -10.79 -51.44
N LYS A 266 -24.60 -9.78 -51.46
CA LYS A 266 -26.01 -9.99 -51.74
C LYS A 266 -26.51 -8.91 -52.70
N SER A 267 -26.79 -9.38 -53.91
CA SER A 267 -27.62 -8.73 -54.92
C SER A 267 -29.09 -8.84 -54.51
N ASN A 268 -29.80 -7.71 -54.48
CA ASN A 268 -30.96 -7.40 -55.32
C ASN A 268 -31.44 -5.97 -54.99
#